data_AF-A0ABD5RIG4-F1
#
_entry.id   AF-A0ABD5RIG4-F1
#
_cell.length_a   1.000
_cell.length_b   1.000
_cell.length_c   1.000
_cell.angle_alpha   90.00
_cell.angle_beta   90.00
_cell.angle_gamma   90.00
#
_symmetry.space_group_name_H-M   'P 1'
#
loop_
_entity.id
_entity.type
_entity.pdbx_description
1 polymer ?
#
loop_
_entity_poly.entity_id
_entity_poly.type
_entity_poly.pdbx_seq_one_letter_code
_entity_poly.pdbx_strand_id
1 'polypeptide(L)' 'MAFRITCPTCGFEGETHNREVAESLREMHLGRAPDHPVEIEPTRTTVEPVSDE' A
#
# COMPACT_ATOMS: atom_id res chain seq x y z
N MET A 1 7.00 11.00 2.41
CA MET A 1 5.97 10.60 1.42
C MET A 1 5.88 9.09 1.52
N ALA A 2 4.69 8.57 1.83
CA ALA A 2 4.47 7.14 1.89
C ALA A 2 3.66 6.70 0.66
N PHE A 3 3.61 5.40 0.44
CA PHE A 3 2.87 4.74 -0.62
C PHE A 3 1.99 3.70 0.06
N ARG A 4 0.69 3.85 -0.10
CA ARG A 4 -0.29 2.85 0.33
C ARG A 4 -0.52 1.88 -0.81
N ILE A 5 -0.48 0.59 -0.50
CA ILE A 5 -0.77 -0.51 -1.41
C ILE A 5 -2.08 -1.14 -0.96
N THR A 6 -3.06 -1.20 -1.85
CA THR A 6 -4.37 -1.80 -1.57
C THR A 6 -4.73 -2.85 -2.63
N CYS A 7 -5.49 -3.86 -2.22
CA CYS A 7 -6.18 -4.77 -3.13
C CYS A 7 -7.63 -4.95 -2.67
N PRO A 8 -8.62 -4.38 -3.37
CA PRO A 8 -10.02 -4.45 -2.96
C PRO A 8 -10.59 -5.87 -3.03
N THR A 9 -10.05 -6.73 -3.89
CA THR A 9 -10.55 -8.09 -4.07
C THR A 9 -10.23 -9.02 -2.91
N CYS A 10 -9.02 -8.93 -2.35
CA CYS A 10 -8.61 -9.76 -1.23
C CYS A 10 -8.58 -9.02 0.12
N GLY A 11 -8.84 -7.71 0.13
CA GLY A 11 -8.79 -6.88 1.34
C GLY A 11 -7.38 -6.64 1.86
N PHE A 12 -6.36 -6.77 1.02
CA PHE A 12 -4.98 -6.47 1.42
C PHE A 12 -4.76 -4.95 1.51
N GLU A 13 -4.16 -4.50 2.61
CA GLU A 13 -3.75 -3.12 2.83
C GLU A 13 -2.35 -3.09 3.42
N GLY A 14 -1.47 -2.25 2.87
CA GLY A 14 -0.11 -2.04 3.35
C GLY A 14 0.38 -0.63 3.10
N GLU A 15 1.40 -0.19 3.83
CA GLU A 15 2.02 1.12 3.65
C GLU A 15 3.54 1.01 3.71
N THR A 16 4.24 1.74 2.85
CA THR A 16 5.70 1.81 2.82
C THR A 16 6.19 3.20 2.43
N HIS A 17 7.35 3.61 2.95
CA HIS A 17 8.02 4.84 2.54
C HIS A 17 8.94 4.67 1.33
N ASN A 18 9.07 3.44 0.82
CA ASN A 18 9.91 3.12 -0.33
C ASN A 18 9.03 2.74 -1.53
N ARG A 19 9.12 3.53 -2.60
CA ARG A 19 8.36 3.31 -3.84
C ARG A 19 8.70 1.98 -4.52
N GLU A 20 9.97 1.60 -4.56
CA GLU A 20 10.42 0.36 -5.20
C GLU A 20 9.85 -0.85 -4.47
N VAL A 21 9.78 -0.79 -3.14
CA VAL A 21 9.14 -1.83 -2.31
C VAL A 21 7.65 -1.93 -2.61
N ALA A 22 6.95 -0.80 -2.80
CA ALA A 22 5.53 -0.82 -3.16
C ALA A 22 5.28 -1.52 -4.51
N GLU A 23 6.10 -1.22 -5.53
CA GLU A 23 6.02 -1.87 -6.85
C GLU A 23 6.37 -3.36 -6.75
N SER A 24 7.42 -3.74 -6.02
CA SER A 24 7.77 -5.16 -5.81
C SER A 24 6.65 -5.94 -5.12
N LEU A 25 5.97 -5.35 -4.14
CA LEU A 25 4.82 -5.98 -3.47
C LEU A 25 3.67 -6.19 -4.46
N ARG A 26 3.39 -5.21 -5.32
CA ARG A 26 2.40 -5.32 -6.39
C ARG A 26 2.75 -6.42 -7.38
N GLU A 27 4.00 -6.50 -7.87
CA GLU A 27 4.43 -7.56 -8.78
C GLU A 27 4.32 -8.95 -8.16
N MET A 28 4.77 -9.12 -6.91
CA MET A 28 4.63 -10.39 -6.19
C MET A 28 3.16 -10.79 -5.99
N HIS A 29 2.28 -9.82 -5.70
CA HIS A 29 0.86 -10.08 -5.52
C HIS A 29 0.21 -10.51 -6.83
N LEU A 30 0.46 -9.78 -7.92
CA LEU A 30 -0.03 -10.12 -9.26
C LEU A 30 0.50 -11.49 -9.74
N GLY A 31 1.72 -11.87 -9.37
CA GLY A 31 2.27 -13.19 -9.68
C GLY A 31 1.53 -14.34 -8.97
N ARG A 32 0.90 -14.09 -7.82
CA ARG A 32 0.13 -15.09 -7.07
C ARG A 32 -1.36 -15.05 -7.38
N ALA A 33 -1.90 -13.85 -7.62
CA ALA A 33 -3.30 -13.59 -7.89
C ALA A 33 -3.40 -12.53 -9.01
N PRO A 34 -3.27 -12.93 -10.28
CA PRO A 34 -3.26 -11.99 -11.41
C PRO A 34 -4.59 -11.27 -11.62
N ASP A 35 -5.70 -11.88 -11.20
CA ASP A 35 -7.04 -11.29 -11.24
C ASP A 35 -7.34 -10.34 -10.07
N HIS A 36 -6.38 -10.15 -9.15
CA HIS A 36 -6.51 -9.24 -8.02
C HIS A 36 -5.85 -7.90 -8.36
N PRO A 37 -6.62 -6.84 -8.69
CA PRO A 37 -6.04 -5.53 -8.96
C PRO A 37 -5.36 -5.00 -7.69
N VAL A 38 -4.10 -4.59 -7.84
CA VAL A 38 -3.34 -3.93 -6.78
C VAL A 38 -3.08 -2.49 -7.18
N GLU A 39 -3.50 -1.58 -6.30
CA GLU A 39 -3.38 -0.14 -6.46
C GLU A 39 -2.30 0.40 -5.54
N ILE A 40 -1.52 1.37 -6.03
CA ILE A 40 -0.48 2.05 -5.26
C ILE A 40 -0.77 3.54 -5.31
N GLU A 41 -1.07 4.12 -4.15
CA GLU A 41 -1.39 5.54 -4.03
C GLU A 41 -0.37 6.26 -3.15
N PRO A 42 0.16 7.42 -3.57
CA PRO A 42 1.01 8.22 -2.72
C PRO A 42 0.20 8.82 -1.58
N THR A 43 0.53 8.48 -0.34
CA THR A 43 -0.09 9.06 0.84
C THR A 43 0.76 10.21 1.35
N ARG A 44 0.09 11.34 1.60
CA ARG A 44 0.60 12.31 2.57
C ARG A 44 0.28 11.71 3.91
N THR A 45 1.26 11.08 4.55
CA THR A 45 1.15 10.70 5.95
C THR A 45 0.92 11.98 6.76
N THR A 46 -0.33 12.37 6.94
CA THR A 46 -0.72 13.18 8.08
C THR A 46 -0.65 12.22 9.25
N VAL A 47 0.52 12.13 9.87
CA VAL A 47 0.57 11.69 11.26
C VAL A 47 -0.30 12.72 11.98
N GLU A 48 -1.58 12.41 12.20
CA GLU A 48 -2.36 13.18 13.13
C GLU A 48 -1.60 13.07 14.46
N PRO A 49 -1.20 14.18 15.09
CA PRO A 49 -0.56 14.10 16.38
C PRO A 49 -1.54 13.35 17.28
N VAL A 50 -1.11 12.21 17.83
CA VAL A 50 -1.85 11.56 18.89
C VAL A 50 -1.94 12.60 20.00
N SER A 51 -3.13 13.16 20.20
CA SER A 51 -3.41 13.96 21.39
C SER A 51 -3.34 13.00 22.57
N ASP A 52 -2.19 12.99 23.23
CA ASP A 52 -2.00 12.43 24.57
C ASP A 52 -2.91 13.24 25.50
N GLU A 53 -4.03 12.63 25.92
CA GLU A 53 -4.88 13.15 27.01
C GLU A 53 -4.63 12.32 28.27
#